data_AF-A0A2V8M5D5-F1
#
_entry.id   AF-A0A2V8M5D5-F1
#
_cell.length_a   1.000
_cell.length_b   1.000
_cell.length_c   1.000
_cell.angle_alpha   90.00
_cell.angle_beta   90.00
_cell.angle_gamma   90.00
#
_symmetry.space_group_name_H-M   'P 1'
#
loop_
_entity.id
_entity.type
_entity.pdbx_description
1 polymer ?
#
loop_
_entity_poly.entity_id
_entity_poly.type
_entity_poly.pdbx_seq_one_letter_code
_entity_poly.pdbx_strand_id
1 'polypeptide(L)'
;MRPSDWEQVRAIYLEGIATGNATFETGAPPWEAWDSSHLPFARLVARFSDRVAGWAALSPVSQRCVYGGVAEVSVYVSQAQRRAGIGRQLLSALISESERNGIWTLQAGMFPENGRSLALHQRLGFREVGRRERI
;
A
#
# COMPACT_ATOMS: atom_id res chain seq x y z
N MET A 1 9.17 -2.98 -8.45
CA MET A 1 8.19 -3.94 -8.98
C MET A 1 8.29 -3.90 -10.48
N ARG A 2 8.22 -5.05 -11.17
CA ARG A 2 8.26 -5.13 -12.63
C ARG A 2 6.85 -5.44 -13.17
N PRO A 3 6.54 -5.11 -14.44
CA PRO A 3 5.27 -5.51 -15.07
C PRO A 3 5.00 -7.01 -14.98
N SER A 4 6.04 -7.85 -15.05
CA SER A 4 5.96 -9.31 -14.88
C SER A 4 5.44 -9.77 -13.51
N ASP A 5 5.45 -8.88 -12.51
CA ASP A 5 5.01 -9.20 -11.15
C ASP A 5 3.49 -9.02 -11.00
N TRP A 6 2.85 -8.40 -11.99
CA TRP A 6 1.49 -7.92 -11.89
C TRP A 6 0.47 -9.01 -11.57
N GLU A 7 0.55 -10.18 -12.21
CA GLU A 7 -0.42 -11.25 -11.96
C GLU A 7 -0.44 -11.69 -10.49
N GLN A 8 0.73 -11.78 -9.86
CA GLN A 8 0.85 -12.15 -8.45
C GLN A 8 0.42 -10.99 -7.52
N VAL A 9 0.78 -9.75 -7.88
CA VAL A 9 0.36 -8.54 -7.15
C VAL A 9 -1.16 -8.39 -7.18
N ARG A 10 -1.77 -8.60 -8.35
CA ARG A 10 -3.22 -8.59 -8.56
C ARG A 10 -3.90 -9.67 -7.73
N ALA A 11 -3.35 -10.88 -7.67
CA ALA A 11 -3.89 -11.95 -6.83
C ALA A 11 -3.92 -11.54 -5.34
N ILE A 12 -2.82 -10.97 -4.82
CA ILE A 12 -2.75 -10.47 -3.45
C ILE A 12 -3.72 -9.30 -3.22
N TYR A 13 -3.91 -8.44 -4.24
CA TYR A 13 -4.86 -7.34 -4.14
C TYR A 13 -6.30 -7.88 -4.00
N LEU A 14 -6.68 -8.87 -4.81
CA LEU A 14 -7.97 -9.56 -4.73
C LEU A 14 -8.16 -10.27 -3.39
N GLU A 15 -7.11 -10.90 -2.83
CA GLU A 15 -7.14 -11.46 -1.47
C GLU A 15 -7.46 -10.41 -0.40
N GLY A 16 -6.96 -9.18 -0.58
CA GLY A 16 -7.25 -8.04 0.28
C GLY A 16 -8.70 -7.57 0.16
N ILE A 17 -9.17 -7.39 -1.08
CA ILE A 17 -10.56 -7.02 -1.39
C ILE A 17 -11.54 -8.03 -0.77
N ALA A 18 -11.26 -9.33 -0.91
CA ALA A 18 -12.07 -10.40 -0.34
C ALA A 18 -12.22 -10.36 1.18
N THR A 19 -11.36 -9.62 1.91
CA THR A 19 -11.51 -9.43 3.36
C THR A 19 -12.59 -8.42 3.74
N GLY A 20 -13.04 -7.57 2.80
CA GLY A 20 -13.96 -6.46 3.07
C GLY A 20 -13.38 -5.33 3.93
N ASN A 21 -12.10 -5.41 4.31
CA ASN A 21 -11.48 -4.52 5.30
C ASN A 21 -10.17 -3.86 4.80
N ALA A 22 -9.83 -4.03 3.53
CA ALA A 22 -8.57 -3.54 2.96
C ALA A 22 -8.72 -2.29 2.07
N THR A 23 -9.81 -2.23 1.28
CA THR A 23 -10.07 -1.17 0.31
C THR A 23 -11.56 -1.07 0.02
N PHE A 24 -12.01 0.08 -0.50
CA PHE A 24 -13.36 0.24 -1.05
C PHE A 24 -13.50 -0.35 -2.45
N GLU A 25 -12.40 -0.70 -3.11
CA GLU A 25 -12.44 -1.32 -4.43
C GLU A 25 -13.15 -2.67 -4.40
N THR A 26 -14.02 -2.91 -5.38
CA THR A 26 -14.75 -4.18 -5.52
C THR A 26 -14.02 -5.18 -6.42
N GLY A 27 -12.91 -4.77 -7.04
CA GLY A 27 -12.10 -5.60 -7.93
C GLY A 27 -10.72 -4.99 -8.16
N ALA A 28 -9.78 -5.80 -8.63
CA ALA A 28 -8.48 -5.28 -9.02
C ALA A 28 -8.55 -4.69 -10.44
N PRO A 29 -8.02 -3.46 -10.66
CA PRO A 29 -8.01 -2.81 -11.97
C PRO A 29 -7.16 -3.60 -13.00
N PRO A 30 -7.17 -3.25 -14.29
CA PRO A 30 -6.16 -3.71 -15.25
C PRO A 30 -4.77 -3.11 -14.91
N TRP A 31 -3.71 -3.71 -15.47
CA TRP A 31 -2.33 -3.30 -15.21
C TRP A 31 -2.10 -1.82 -15.50
N GLU A 32 -2.57 -1.34 -16.65
CA GLU A 32 -2.31 0.01 -17.15
C GLU A 32 -2.96 1.08 -16.25
N ALA A 33 -4.15 0.77 -15.72
CA ALA A 33 -4.85 1.64 -14.77
C ALA A 33 -4.17 1.64 -13.39
N TRP A 34 -3.65 0.48 -12.96
CA TRP A 34 -2.85 0.41 -11.74
C TRP A 34 -1.53 1.17 -11.89
N ASP A 35 -0.84 0.96 -13.01
CA ASP A 35 0.47 1.54 -13.31
C ASP A 35 0.41 3.08 -13.41
N SER A 36 -0.61 3.61 -14.08
CA SER A 36 -0.80 5.06 -14.23
C SER A 36 -1.28 5.76 -12.96
N SER A 37 -1.92 5.04 -12.04
CA SER A 37 -2.42 5.61 -10.78
C SER A 37 -1.40 5.62 -9.64
N HIS A 38 -0.25 4.97 -9.80
CA HIS A 38 0.82 4.91 -8.80
C HIS A 38 2.06 5.69 -9.24
N LEU A 39 2.81 6.22 -8.27
CA LEU A 39 4.10 6.88 -8.53
C LEU A 39 5.07 5.88 -9.17
N PRO A 40 5.92 6.29 -10.13
CA PRO A 40 6.82 5.38 -10.85
C PRO A 40 7.94 4.80 -9.96
N PHE A 41 8.22 5.44 -8.83
CA PHE A 41 9.12 4.96 -7.78
C PHE A 41 8.32 4.40 -6.58
N ALA A 42 9.02 3.85 -5.59
CA ALA A 42 8.38 3.28 -4.38
C ALA A 42 7.33 2.19 -4.68
N ARG A 43 7.54 1.38 -5.72
CA ARG A 43 6.75 0.18 -6.02
C ARG A 43 7.53 -1.06 -5.59
N LEU A 44 7.22 -1.59 -4.43
CA LEU A 44 7.99 -2.65 -3.78
C LEU A 44 7.23 -3.97 -3.78
N VAL A 45 7.97 -5.07 -3.97
CA VAL A 45 7.45 -6.44 -3.80
C VAL A 45 8.36 -7.18 -2.83
N ALA A 46 7.75 -7.87 -1.87
CA ALA A 46 8.45 -8.81 -1.01
C ALA A 46 8.36 -10.20 -1.66
N ARG A 47 9.48 -10.90 -1.73
CA ARG A 47 9.56 -12.23 -2.36
C ARG A 47 9.99 -13.30 -1.38
N PHE A 48 9.44 -14.48 -1.59
CA PHE A 48 9.97 -15.72 -1.06
C PHE A 48 10.22 -16.64 -2.24
N SER A 49 11.51 -16.85 -2.57
CA SER A 49 11.92 -17.44 -3.85
C SER A 49 11.27 -16.69 -5.03
N ASP A 50 10.63 -17.39 -5.97
CA ASP A 50 10.00 -16.78 -7.14
C ASP A 50 8.59 -16.22 -6.89
N ARG A 51 8.05 -16.39 -5.68
CA ARG A 51 6.69 -15.97 -5.33
C ARG A 51 6.67 -14.60 -4.67
N VAL A 52 5.77 -13.74 -5.11
CA VAL A 52 5.45 -12.48 -4.43
C VAL A 52 4.63 -12.81 -3.18
N ALA A 53 5.12 -12.38 -2.03
CA ALA A 53 4.48 -12.60 -0.73
C ALA A 53 3.74 -11.36 -0.23
N GLY A 54 4.01 -10.20 -0.81
CA GLY A 54 3.35 -8.93 -0.52
C GLY A 54 3.89 -7.83 -1.41
N TRP A 55 3.20 -6.70 -1.44
CA TRP A 55 3.61 -5.52 -2.18
C TRP A 55 3.23 -4.24 -1.44
N ALA A 56 3.93 -3.17 -1.76
CA ALA A 56 3.61 -1.83 -1.31
C ALA A 56 3.86 -0.81 -2.41
N ALA A 57 3.03 0.22 -2.48
CA ALA A 57 3.12 1.26 -3.49
C ALA A 57 2.63 2.60 -2.95
N LEU A 58 3.06 3.69 -3.60
CA LEU A 58 2.58 5.04 -3.36
C LEU A 58 1.73 5.53 -4.52
N SER A 59 0.69 6.28 -4.21
CA SER A 59 -0.11 7.03 -5.18
C SER A 59 -0.19 8.51 -4.78
N PRO A 60 -0.32 9.44 -5.75
CA PRO A 60 -0.49 10.85 -5.45
C PRO A 60 -1.86 11.09 -4.80
N VAL A 61 -1.91 11.95 -3.79
CA VAL A 61 -3.18 12.29 -3.10
C VAL A 61 -4.02 13.31 -3.87
N SER A 62 -3.40 14.03 -4.81
CA SER A 62 -4.04 15.05 -5.64
C SER A 62 -3.22 15.28 -6.92
N GLN A 63 -3.88 15.74 -7.97
CA GLN A 63 -3.22 16.21 -9.20
C GLN A 63 -2.68 17.65 -9.06
N ARG A 64 -3.07 18.39 -8.02
CA ARG A 64 -2.57 19.75 -7.80
C ARG A 64 -1.12 19.70 -7.34
N CYS A 65 -0.24 20.47 -7.99
CA CYS A 65 1.20 20.48 -7.72
C CYS A 65 1.58 20.78 -6.26
N VAL A 66 0.73 21.52 -5.52
CA VAL A 66 0.94 21.83 -4.09
C VAL A 66 0.97 20.59 -3.19
N TYR A 67 0.45 19.45 -3.66
CA TYR A 67 0.51 18.16 -2.95
C TYR A 67 1.66 17.25 -3.45
N GLY A 68 2.61 17.77 -4.23
CA GLY A 68 3.64 16.97 -4.91
C GLY A 68 4.51 16.09 -3.99
N GLY A 69 4.64 16.44 -2.71
CA GLY A 69 5.34 15.59 -1.73
C GLY A 69 4.43 14.93 -0.70
N VAL A 70 3.15 14.77 -1.02
CA VAL A 70 2.18 14.04 -0.21
C VAL A 70 1.70 12.82 -0.99
N ALA A 71 1.84 11.63 -0.42
CA ALA A 71 1.45 10.38 -1.06
C ALA A 71 0.58 9.48 -0.15
N GLU A 72 -0.31 8.73 -0.78
CA GLU A 72 -1.12 7.70 -0.14
C GLU A 72 -0.40 6.35 -0.19
N VAL A 73 -0.40 5.64 0.94
CA VAL A 73 0.24 4.34 1.12
C VAL A 73 -0.74 3.21 0.83
N SER A 74 -0.30 2.27 -0.01
CA SER A 74 -0.92 0.95 -0.13
C SER A 74 0.07 -0.14 0.27
N VAL A 75 -0.34 -1.05 1.16
CA VAL A 75 0.46 -2.21 1.58
C VAL A 75 -0.41 -3.46 1.73
N TYR A 76 -0.07 -4.50 0.98
CA TYR A 76 -0.82 -5.75 0.95
C TYR A 76 0.13 -6.94 1.15
N VAL A 77 -0.32 -7.92 1.93
CA VAL A 77 0.44 -9.14 2.22
C VAL A 77 -0.46 -10.33 1.94
N SER A 78 0.08 -11.32 1.21
CA SER A 78 -0.63 -12.55 0.89
C SER A 78 -1.12 -13.23 2.17
N GLN A 79 -2.32 -13.81 2.12
CA GLN A 79 -2.91 -14.54 3.25
C GLN A 79 -1.99 -15.67 3.72
N ALA A 80 -1.34 -16.38 2.79
CA ALA A 80 -0.45 -17.49 3.07
C ALA A 80 0.82 -17.09 3.84
N GLN A 81 1.20 -15.81 3.81
CA GLN A 81 2.45 -15.29 4.38
C GLN A 81 2.22 -14.28 5.51
N ARG A 82 1.02 -14.27 6.09
CA ARG A 82 0.68 -13.41 7.24
C ARG A 82 1.56 -13.77 8.44
N ARG A 83 1.90 -12.76 9.24
CA ARG A 83 2.68 -12.86 10.49
C ARG A 83 4.19 -13.12 10.32
N ALA A 84 4.71 -13.16 9.09
CA ALA A 84 6.16 -13.25 8.82
C ALA A 84 6.90 -11.89 8.85
N GLY A 85 6.28 -10.82 9.41
CA GLY A 85 6.87 -9.49 9.45
C GLY A 85 6.94 -8.75 8.10
N ILE A 86 6.42 -9.34 7.02
CA ILE A 86 6.50 -8.79 5.64
C ILE A 86 5.91 -7.39 5.53
N GLY A 87 4.72 -7.14 6.10
CA GLY A 87 4.09 -5.82 6.05
C GLY A 87 4.95 -4.73 6.70
N ARG A 88 5.65 -5.06 7.79
CA ARG A 88 6.60 -4.14 8.44
C ARG A 88 7.79 -3.86 7.54
N GLN A 89 8.39 -4.89 6.95
CA GLN A 89 9.55 -4.72 6.06
C GLN A 89 9.18 -3.88 4.83
N LEU A 90 8.03 -4.17 4.21
CA LEU A 90 7.52 -3.41 3.07
C LEU A 90 7.27 -1.95 3.43
N LEU A 91 6.52 -1.67 4.50
CA LEU A 91 6.18 -0.30 4.89
C LEU A 91 7.42 0.48 5.33
N SER A 92 8.36 -0.14 6.06
CA SER A 92 9.64 0.49 6.39
C SER A 92 10.46 0.85 5.15
N ALA A 93 10.57 -0.07 4.18
CA ALA A 93 11.27 0.19 2.94
C ALA A 93 10.57 1.28 2.10
N LEU A 94 9.23 1.30 2.12
CA LEU A 94 8.43 2.31 1.42
C LEU A 94 8.66 3.71 1.99
N ILE A 95 8.72 3.86 3.31
CA ILE A 95 9.04 5.13 3.99
C ILE A 95 10.43 5.62 3.55
N SER A 96 11.45 4.76 3.62
CA SER A 96 12.79 5.18 3.20
C SER A 96 12.87 5.55 1.72
N GLU A 97 12.11 4.88 0.86
CA GLU A 97 12.05 5.20 -0.57
C GLU A 97 11.28 6.50 -0.83
N SER A 98 10.24 6.79 -0.05
CA SER A 98 9.49 8.04 -0.18
C SER A 98 10.35 9.25 0.15
N GLU A 99 11.11 9.18 1.26
CA GLU A 99 12.00 10.24 1.71
C GLU A 99 13.11 10.53 0.68
N ARG A 100 13.71 9.48 0.10
CA ARG A 100 14.71 9.62 -0.97
C ARG A 100 14.20 10.32 -2.22
N ASN A 101 12.89 10.24 -2.47
CA ASN A 101 12.24 10.83 -3.63
C ASN A 101 11.47 12.12 -3.28
N GLY A 102 11.76 12.75 -2.14
CA GLY A 102 11.21 14.06 -1.77
C GLY A 102 9.75 14.05 -1.31
N ILE A 103 9.18 12.89 -0.98
CA ILE A 103 7.87 12.79 -0.33
C ILE A 103 8.05 13.08 1.17
N TRP A 104 7.50 14.19 1.64
CA TRP A 104 7.58 14.63 3.05
C TRP A 104 6.36 14.22 3.88
N THR A 105 5.32 13.68 3.26
CA THR A 105 4.15 13.18 4.00
C THR A 105 3.59 11.92 3.35
N LEU A 106 3.47 10.87 4.17
CA LEU A 106 2.72 9.66 3.85
C LEU A 106 1.42 9.64 4.64
N GLN A 107 0.32 9.33 3.96
CA GLN A 107 -0.99 9.11 4.57
C GLN A 107 -1.53 7.74 4.18
N ALA A 108 -2.42 7.21 5.02
CA ALA A 108 -3.09 5.93 4.80
C ALA A 108 -4.53 6.01 5.29
N GLY A 109 -5.49 5.79 4.39
CA GLY A 109 -6.88 5.54 4.70
C GLY A 109 -7.10 4.05 4.95
N MET A 110 -7.72 3.69 6.06
CA MET A 110 -8.03 2.30 6.38
C MET A 110 -9.33 2.17 7.16
N PHE A 111 -9.98 1.02 6.99
CA PHE A 111 -11.11 0.66 7.82
C PHE A 111 -10.69 0.49 9.28
N PRO A 112 -11.43 1.03 10.24
CA PRO A 112 -11.11 0.89 11.66
C PRO A 112 -11.17 -0.56 12.15
N GLU A 113 -11.94 -1.42 11.47
CA GLU A 113 -11.99 -2.86 11.70
C GLU A 113 -10.66 -3.55 11.38
N ASN A 114 -9.81 -2.94 10.55
CA ASN A 114 -8.50 -3.45 10.20
C ASN A 114 -7.44 -3.09 11.25
N GLY A 115 -7.64 -3.58 12.48
CA GLY A 115 -6.74 -3.33 13.60
C GLY A 115 -5.29 -3.78 13.37
N ARG A 116 -5.08 -4.76 12.47
CA ARG A 116 -3.72 -5.20 12.08
C ARG A 116 -2.99 -4.15 11.25
N SER A 117 -3.68 -3.51 10.29
CA SER A 117 -3.11 -2.41 9.51
C SER A 117 -2.85 -1.19 10.40
N LEU A 118 -3.79 -0.86 11.29
CA LEU A 118 -3.65 0.26 12.23
C LEU A 118 -2.40 0.08 13.12
N ALA A 119 -2.27 -1.08 13.77
CA ALA A 119 -1.13 -1.37 14.62
C ALA A 119 0.21 -1.39 13.85
N LEU A 120 0.20 -1.83 12.59
CA LEU A 120 1.38 -1.80 11.73
C LEU A 120 1.84 -0.35 11.47
N HIS A 121 0.92 0.51 11.05
CA HIS A 121 1.22 1.92 10.75
C HIS A 121 1.69 2.66 12.01
N GLN A 122 0.99 2.50 13.13
CA GLN A 122 1.38 3.13 14.41
C GLN A 122 2.79 2.73 14.86
N ARG A 123 3.16 1.46 14.72
CA ARG A 123 4.53 0.98 15.06
C ARG A 123 5.62 1.58 14.19
N LEU A 124 5.29 2.11 13.02
CA LEU A 124 6.22 2.78 12.10
C LEU A 124 6.06 4.31 12.12
N GLY A 125 5.46 4.86 13.17
CA GLY A 125 5.44 6.30 13.42
C GLY A 125 4.26 7.04 12.77
N PHE A 126 3.32 6.34 12.13
CA PHE A 126 2.08 6.97 11.69
C PHE A 126 1.22 7.34 12.91
N ARG A 127 0.53 8.47 12.79
CA ARG A 127 -0.43 8.95 13.79
C ARG A 127 -1.81 9.05 13.17
N GLU A 128 -2.84 8.75 13.95
CA GLU A 128 -4.22 8.97 13.54
C GLU A 128 -4.51 10.48 13.53
N VAL A 129 -5.11 10.97 12.44
CA VAL A 129 -5.46 12.39 12.26
C VAL A 129 -6.97 12.64 12.23
N GLY A 130 -7.78 11.58 12.18
CA GLY A 130 -9.23 11.67 12.24
C GLY A 130 -9.94 10.42 11.72
N ARG A 131 -11.25 10.35 12.00
CA ARG A 131 -12.18 9.31 11.55
C ARG A 131 -13.33 9.96 10.79
N ARG A 132 -13.72 9.38 9.66
CA ARG A 132 -14.81 9.88 8.80
C ARG A 132 -16.11 9.14 9.14
N GLU A 133 -17.09 9.83 9.70
CA GLU A 133 -18.39 9.25 10.09
C GLU A 133 -19.51 10.19 9.66
N ARG A 134 -20.44 9.72 8.81
CA ARG A 134 -21.60 10.50 8.30
C ARG A 134 -21.21 11.81 7.59
N ILE A 135 -20.27 11.73 6.65
CA ILE A 135 -19.82 12.85 5.81
C ILE A 135 -20.28 12.68 4.36
#